data_AF-A0A7X0A511-F1
#
_entry.id   AF-A0A7X0A511-F1
#
_cell.length_a   1.000
_cell.length_b   1.000
_cell.length_c   1.000
_cell.angle_alpha   90.00
_cell.angle_beta   90.00
_cell.angle_gamma   90.00
#
_symmetry.space_group_name_H-M   'P 1'
#
loop_
_entity.id
_entity.type
_entity.pdbx_description
1 polymer ?
#
loop_
_entity_poly.entity_id
_entity_poly.type
_entity_poly.pdbx_seq_one_letter_code
_entity_poly.pdbx_strand_id
1 'polypeptide(L)'
;MLVTFLLLTLIAVFGHFEDFLGTTLLSRPLVLGPLVGLVLGDVTQGVVIGATLELIFMGNIKVGAAIPPDIITGGVLGTAFAIMSHKGPAIALALAVPISILAEMVISGLFVFRAVFNKKFAEYANDGDYKSIQRLHILSGLLKPILMGAIIFIALELGSTAIKSFLDLIPVWVQSGLQVAGNMLPALGFALLMNLMFNKKVAPYFFLGFMLAAFLKLPVIAIGGLGVIIALIVTQAPPKPATTTDDDFDFDDAPVADTPAKPRHKLSKATLRKLFFRSLTLEANFNFETWQNTGFTFAIIPVLKKLYHTKKAMAKALKRHLQLFNTSPYGSTLIIGITAAMEEQNSVDADFEEDSISSVKLGLMGPLAGVFDSLFWGTFKVIAAGVGTSLAIKGNILGPILFLLIFNVPHLLLRYNLVFIGYNAGTKFLQSLAKNNVMDRLTAGAAILGLMVVGAMPATLMNIKTPLRVGSSSSAVPVQGILDQIVPAMIPLGLTFLVYYFVKRQIKTTWLLLGLLALGFVGNIMHLFV
;
A
#
# COMPACT_ATOMS: atom_id res chain seq x y z
N MET A 1 28.48 -17.88 2.19
CA MET A 1 28.35 -16.88 1.12
C MET A 1 27.26 -17.29 0.14
N LEU A 2 27.46 -18.29 -0.72
CA LEU A 2 26.45 -18.71 -1.72
C LEU A 2 25.07 -19.06 -1.11
N VAL A 3 25.03 -19.90 -0.07
CA VAL A 3 23.76 -20.27 0.62
C VAL A 3 23.07 -19.05 1.19
N THR A 4 23.82 -18.12 1.79
CA THR A 4 23.31 -16.85 2.32
C THR A 4 22.66 -16.03 1.22
N PHE A 5 23.32 -15.88 0.05
CA PHE A 5 22.78 -15.11 -1.07
C PHE A 5 21.53 -15.74 -1.68
N LEU A 6 21.47 -17.08 -1.75
CA LEU A 6 20.26 -17.79 -2.15
C LEU A 6 19.11 -17.53 -1.17
N LEU A 7 19.33 -17.59 0.13
CA LEU A 7 18.29 -17.31 1.13
C LEU A 7 17.81 -15.86 1.07
N LEU A 8 18.71 -14.89 0.91
CA LEU A 8 18.34 -13.48 0.72
C LEU A 8 17.53 -13.26 -0.56
N THR A 9 17.91 -13.95 -1.64
CA THR A 9 17.16 -13.93 -2.91
C THR A 9 15.75 -14.49 -2.72
N LEU A 10 15.61 -15.60 -1.99
CA LEU A 10 14.29 -16.19 -1.69
C LEU A 10 13.41 -15.25 -0.86
N ILE A 11 13.97 -14.46 0.06
CA ILE A 11 13.23 -13.43 0.81
C ILE A 11 12.68 -12.37 -0.13
N ALA A 12 13.48 -11.88 -1.08
CA ALA A 12 13.02 -10.89 -2.03
C ALA A 12 11.99 -11.44 -3.02
N VAL A 13 12.20 -12.67 -3.49
CA VAL A 13 11.22 -13.41 -4.29
C VAL A 13 9.90 -13.49 -3.53
N PHE A 14 9.92 -13.89 -2.25
CA PHE A 14 8.75 -13.89 -1.37
C PHE A 14 8.07 -12.51 -1.27
N GLY A 15 8.85 -11.43 -1.14
CA GLY A 15 8.32 -10.07 -1.18
C GLY A 15 7.60 -9.76 -2.49
N HIS A 16 8.19 -10.11 -3.64
CA HIS A 16 7.59 -9.91 -4.97
C HIS A 16 6.39 -10.82 -5.25
N PHE A 17 6.22 -11.90 -4.49
CA PHE A 17 5.03 -12.76 -4.52
C PHE A 17 3.79 -12.11 -3.91
N GLU A 18 3.88 -10.92 -3.33
CA GLU A 18 2.73 -10.20 -2.76
C GLU A 18 1.56 -10.02 -3.75
N ASP A 19 1.85 -9.86 -5.05
CA ASP A 19 0.83 -9.73 -6.11
C ASP A 19 -0.10 -10.98 -6.20
N PHE A 20 0.35 -12.12 -5.63
CA PHE A 20 -0.43 -13.36 -5.50
C PHE A 20 -1.16 -13.50 -4.16
N LEU A 21 -0.80 -12.70 -3.17
CA LEU A 21 -1.29 -12.79 -1.80
C LEU A 21 -2.34 -11.73 -1.46
N GLY A 22 -2.77 -10.95 -2.44
CA GLY A 22 -3.82 -9.95 -2.28
C GLY A 22 -3.35 -8.68 -1.57
N THR A 23 -2.07 -8.31 -1.68
CA THR A 23 -1.56 -7.02 -1.17
C THR A 23 -1.58 -6.93 0.37
N THR A 24 -0.95 -7.91 1.02
CA THR A 24 -0.95 -8.14 2.48
C THR A 24 0.17 -7.42 3.25
N LEU A 25 0.88 -6.50 2.62
CA LEU A 25 2.03 -5.78 3.17
C LEU A 25 3.20 -6.67 3.61
N LEU A 26 3.27 -7.92 3.14
CA LEU A 26 4.39 -8.82 3.42
C LEU A 26 5.68 -8.38 2.70
N SER A 27 5.54 -7.60 1.64
CA SER A 27 6.64 -7.05 0.83
C SER A 27 7.39 -5.88 1.49
N ARG A 28 6.88 -5.40 2.63
CA ARG A 28 7.35 -4.15 3.24
C ARG A 28 8.70 -4.34 3.91
N PRO A 29 9.61 -3.35 3.84
CA PRO A 29 10.89 -3.38 4.55
C PRO A 29 10.78 -3.70 6.04
N LEU A 30 9.72 -3.24 6.71
CA LEU A 30 9.47 -3.56 8.12
C LEU A 30 9.32 -5.07 8.38
N VAL A 31 8.87 -5.85 7.39
CA VAL A 31 8.69 -7.31 7.46
C VAL A 31 9.89 -8.05 6.89
N LEU A 32 10.39 -7.59 5.73
CA LEU A 32 11.51 -8.24 5.06
C LEU A 32 12.85 -8.01 5.78
N GLY A 33 13.06 -6.84 6.39
CA GLY A 33 14.28 -6.50 7.14
C GLY A 33 14.61 -7.50 8.26
N PRO A 34 13.65 -7.85 9.15
CA PRO A 34 13.83 -8.92 10.14
C PRO A 34 14.21 -10.28 9.53
N LEU A 35 13.64 -10.65 8.38
CA LEU A 35 13.97 -11.91 7.69
C LEU A 35 15.41 -11.88 7.13
N VAL A 36 15.84 -10.74 6.59
CA VAL A 36 17.22 -10.53 6.14
C VAL A 36 18.17 -10.61 7.34
N GLY A 37 17.82 -9.95 8.45
CA GLY A 37 18.57 -10.03 9.71
C GLY A 37 18.69 -11.47 10.23
N LEU A 38 17.61 -12.26 10.15
CA LEU A 38 17.62 -13.67 10.53
C LEU A 38 18.61 -14.49 9.70
N VAL A 39 18.65 -14.29 8.37
CA VAL A 39 19.59 -14.98 7.48
C VAL A 39 21.03 -14.57 7.74
N LEU A 40 21.26 -13.31 8.14
CA LEU A 40 22.59 -12.76 8.41
C LEU A 40 23.04 -12.90 9.88
N GLY A 41 22.18 -13.39 10.77
CA GLY A 41 22.49 -13.61 12.19
C GLY A 41 22.28 -12.40 13.11
N ASP A 42 21.72 -11.28 12.62
CA ASP A 42 21.42 -10.08 13.41
C ASP A 42 19.98 -9.60 13.16
N VAL A 43 19.04 -10.25 13.83
CA VAL A 43 17.60 -9.93 13.74
C VAL A 43 17.32 -8.52 14.24
N THR A 44 17.97 -8.09 15.32
CA THR A 44 17.74 -6.76 15.92
C THR A 44 18.11 -5.65 14.94
N GLN A 45 19.28 -5.73 14.30
CA GLN A 45 19.62 -4.79 13.23
C GLN A 45 18.65 -4.88 12.06
N GLY A 46 18.26 -6.10 11.65
CA GLY A 46 17.23 -6.28 10.61
C GLY A 46 15.91 -5.58 10.92
N VAL A 47 15.45 -5.64 12.17
CA VAL A 47 14.23 -4.96 12.65
C VAL A 47 14.40 -3.44 12.62
N VAL A 48 15.51 -2.91 13.15
CA VAL A 48 15.76 -1.46 13.19
C VAL A 48 15.92 -0.88 11.78
N ILE A 49 16.68 -1.56 10.91
CA ILE A 49 16.88 -1.13 9.52
C ILE A 49 15.57 -1.21 8.75
N GLY A 50 14.83 -2.32 8.87
CA GLY A 50 13.53 -2.48 8.22
C GLY A 50 12.54 -1.38 8.61
N ALA A 51 12.51 -0.99 9.89
CA ALA A 51 11.69 0.12 10.37
C ALA A 51 12.13 1.47 9.81
N THR A 52 13.44 1.71 9.78
CA THR A 52 14.03 2.95 9.24
C THR A 52 13.68 3.11 7.76
N LEU A 53 13.78 2.04 6.97
CA LEU A 53 13.41 2.04 5.56
C LEU A 53 11.89 2.20 5.36
N GLU A 54 11.06 1.56 6.20
CA GLU A 54 9.60 1.72 6.12
C GLU A 54 9.18 3.17 6.36
N LEU A 55 9.83 3.94 7.24
CA LEU A 55 9.49 5.35 7.46
C LEU A 55 9.56 6.19 6.17
N ILE A 56 10.55 5.93 5.33
CA ILE A 56 10.75 6.64 4.05
C ILE A 56 9.72 6.18 3.03
N PHE A 57 9.53 4.86 2.97
CA PHE A 57 8.63 4.22 2.02
C PHE A 57 7.17 4.19 2.50
N MET A 58 6.85 4.82 3.63
CA MET A 58 5.51 4.80 4.21
C MET A 58 4.49 5.42 3.26
N GLY A 59 4.86 6.55 2.64
CA GLY A 59 4.06 7.23 1.62
C GLY A 59 4.09 6.58 0.25
N ASN A 60 4.89 5.52 0.05
CA ASN A 60 4.98 4.80 -1.20
C ASN A 60 3.71 3.96 -1.41
N ILE A 61 2.86 4.44 -2.32
CA ILE A 61 1.61 3.81 -2.75
C ILE A 61 1.55 3.84 -4.27
N LYS A 62 0.99 2.77 -4.85
CA LYS A 62 0.74 2.69 -6.29
C LYS A 62 -0.63 3.35 -6.56
N VAL A 63 -0.65 4.47 -7.26
CA VAL A 63 -1.88 5.16 -7.66
C VAL A 63 -1.95 5.23 -9.17
N GLY A 64 -2.96 4.57 -9.75
CA GLY A 64 -3.12 4.49 -11.20
C GLY A 64 -1.87 3.90 -11.88
N ALA A 65 -1.37 4.59 -12.91
CA ALA A 65 -0.29 4.11 -13.77
C ALA A 65 1.11 4.42 -13.21
N ALA A 66 1.21 5.29 -12.20
CA ALA A 66 2.49 5.67 -11.62
C ALA A 66 3.03 4.52 -10.77
N ILE A 67 4.12 3.89 -11.23
CA ILE A 67 4.83 2.87 -10.47
C ILE A 67 5.79 3.60 -9.53
N PRO A 68 5.67 3.38 -8.21
CA PRO A 68 6.58 3.99 -7.27
C PRO A 68 7.89 3.17 -7.14
N PRO A 69 8.94 3.73 -6.52
CA PRO A 69 10.22 3.03 -6.33
C PRO A 69 10.05 1.65 -5.68
N ASP A 70 10.83 0.66 -6.13
CA ASP A 70 10.69 -0.72 -5.67
C ASP A 70 11.27 -0.91 -4.26
N ILE A 71 10.37 -0.93 -3.28
CA ILE A 71 10.71 -1.02 -1.87
C ILE A 71 11.24 -2.41 -1.48
N ILE A 72 10.93 -3.45 -2.28
CA ILE A 72 11.30 -4.84 -1.97
C ILE A 72 12.79 -5.02 -2.23
N THR A 73 13.23 -4.76 -3.47
CA THR A 73 14.64 -4.92 -3.85
C THR A 73 15.53 -3.96 -3.06
N GLY A 74 15.15 -2.69 -2.96
CA GLY A 74 15.90 -1.71 -2.18
C GLY A 74 15.90 -2.03 -0.68
N GLY A 75 14.79 -2.52 -0.14
CA GLY A 75 14.66 -2.95 1.24
C GLY A 75 15.57 -4.13 1.59
N VAL A 76 15.53 -5.19 0.78
CA VAL A 76 16.32 -6.40 1.01
C VAL A 76 17.82 -6.13 0.81
N LEU A 77 18.22 -5.53 -0.32
CA LEU A 77 19.62 -5.25 -0.61
C LEU A 77 20.20 -4.20 0.35
N GLY A 78 19.46 -3.12 0.62
CA GLY A 78 19.87 -2.09 1.56
C GLY A 78 20.09 -2.65 2.96
N THR A 79 19.19 -3.51 3.44
CA THR A 79 19.35 -4.19 4.74
C THR A 79 20.54 -5.15 4.71
N ALA A 80 20.67 -5.96 3.66
CA ALA A 80 21.73 -6.96 3.58
C ALA A 80 23.12 -6.30 3.60
N PHE A 81 23.33 -5.29 2.76
CA PHE A 81 24.62 -4.60 2.69
C PHE A 81 24.96 -3.80 3.94
N ALA A 82 23.95 -3.23 4.62
CA ALA A 82 24.18 -2.52 5.88
C ALA A 82 24.60 -3.46 7.02
N ILE A 83 23.96 -4.64 7.13
CA ILE A 83 24.33 -5.65 8.12
C ILE A 83 25.71 -6.24 7.81
N MET A 84 25.96 -6.62 6.55
CA MET A 84 27.24 -7.21 6.12
C MET A 84 28.44 -6.26 6.26
N SER A 85 28.21 -4.95 6.19
CA SER A 85 29.25 -3.93 6.35
C SER A 85 29.41 -3.42 7.80
N HIS A 86 28.49 -3.78 8.70
CA HIS A 86 28.44 -3.27 10.08
C HIS A 86 28.38 -1.74 10.19
N LYS A 87 27.81 -1.04 9.18
CA LYS A 87 27.72 0.43 9.14
C LYS A 87 26.33 0.99 9.54
N GLY A 88 25.43 0.14 10.03
CA GLY A 88 24.16 0.54 10.63
C GLY A 88 23.08 1.09 9.65
N PRO A 89 21.96 1.63 10.18
CA PRO A 89 20.77 1.96 9.39
C PRO A 89 20.91 3.13 8.41
N ALA A 90 21.78 4.10 8.70
CA ALA A 90 21.98 5.26 7.82
C ALA A 90 22.53 4.86 6.45
N ILE A 91 23.45 3.88 6.42
CA ILE A 91 23.98 3.33 5.16
C ILE A 91 22.93 2.52 4.41
N ALA A 92 22.10 1.74 5.12
CA ALA A 92 21.01 1.00 4.49
C ALA A 92 20.11 1.92 3.65
N LEU A 93 19.79 3.09 4.22
CA LEU A 93 18.96 4.11 3.62
C LEU A 93 19.62 4.78 2.40
N ALA A 94 20.91 5.09 2.49
CA ALA A 94 21.67 5.67 1.38
C ALA A 94 21.76 4.71 0.17
N LEU A 95 21.82 3.41 0.42
CA LEU A 95 21.86 2.39 -0.63
C LEU A 95 20.47 2.01 -1.16
N ALA A 96 19.48 1.90 -0.28
CA ALA A 96 18.15 1.40 -0.62
C ALA A 96 17.46 2.26 -1.69
N VAL A 97 17.57 3.59 -1.60
CA VAL A 97 16.83 4.49 -2.48
C VAL A 97 17.30 4.41 -3.94
N PRO A 98 18.60 4.56 -4.27
CA PRO A 98 19.06 4.37 -5.65
C PRO A 98 18.73 2.98 -6.19
N ILE A 99 18.88 1.94 -5.37
CA ILE A 99 18.55 0.56 -5.75
C ILE A 99 17.06 0.44 -6.07
N SER A 100 16.17 1.02 -5.26
CA SER A 100 14.72 1.02 -5.48
C SER A 100 14.33 1.69 -6.80
N ILE A 101 15.00 2.78 -7.18
CA ILE A 101 14.75 3.48 -8.45
C ILE A 101 15.17 2.61 -9.64
N LEU A 102 16.37 2.02 -9.57
CA LEU A 102 16.86 1.14 -10.65
C LEU A 102 15.97 -0.10 -10.82
N ALA A 103 15.55 -0.70 -9.71
CA ALA A 103 14.63 -1.84 -9.71
C ALA A 103 13.25 -1.45 -10.26
N GLU A 104 12.74 -0.26 -9.93
CA GLU A 104 11.49 0.27 -10.49
C GLU A 104 11.55 0.38 -12.02
N MET A 105 12.66 0.86 -12.60
CA MET A 105 12.80 0.93 -14.06
C MET A 105 12.66 -0.45 -14.74
N VAL A 106 13.19 -1.50 -14.11
CA VAL A 106 13.07 -2.88 -14.62
C VAL A 106 11.62 -3.36 -14.54
N ILE A 107 10.94 -3.13 -13.41
CA ILE A 107 9.53 -3.51 -13.21
C ILE A 107 8.62 -2.76 -14.19
N SER A 108 8.87 -1.47 -14.40
CA SER A 108 8.16 -0.65 -15.38
C SER A 108 8.26 -1.25 -16.79
N GLY A 109 9.47 -1.68 -17.21
CA GLY A 109 9.67 -2.39 -18.47
C GLY A 109 8.91 -3.73 -18.54
N LEU A 110 8.89 -4.48 -17.44
CA LEU A 110 8.16 -5.75 -17.35
C LEU A 110 6.65 -5.57 -17.53
N PHE A 111 6.05 -4.52 -16.97
CA PHE A 111 4.60 -4.29 -17.11
C PHE A 111 4.20 -3.89 -18.53
N VAL A 112 5.09 -3.22 -19.27
CA VAL A 112 4.92 -2.99 -20.71
C VAL A 112 5.02 -4.32 -21.46
N PHE A 113 6.02 -5.14 -21.16
CA PHE A 113 6.20 -6.44 -21.82
C PHE A 113 5.02 -7.39 -21.60
N ARG A 114 4.40 -7.39 -20.41
CA ARG A 114 3.24 -8.24 -20.10
C ARG A 114 2.05 -8.02 -21.03
N ALA A 115 1.90 -6.82 -21.61
CA ALA A 115 0.83 -6.54 -22.57
C ALA A 115 0.89 -7.44 -23.81
N VAL A 116 2.07 -7.96 -24.18
CA VAL A 116 2.24 -8.90 -25.30
C VAL A 116 1.40 -10.16 -25.11
N PHE A 117 1.15 -10.58 -23.86
CA PHE A 117 0.33 -11.76 -23.57
C PHE A 117 -1.17 -11.53 -23.78
N ASN A 118 -1.64 -10.28 -23.87
CA ASN A 118 -3.07 -9.95 -24.01
C ASN A 118 -3.67 -10.53 -25.29
N LYS A 119 -2.93 -10.52 -26.39
CA LYS A 119 -3.33 -11.19 -27.64
C LYS A 119 -3.61 -12.68 -27.41
N LYS A 120 -2.74 -13.35 -26.64
CA LYS A 120 -2.90 -14.78 -26.33
C LYS A 120 -4.10 -15.05 -25.42
N PHE A 121 -4.37 -14.17 -24.44
CA PHE A 121 -5.59 -14.24 -23.64
C PHE A 121 -6.85 -14.12 -24.50
N ALA A 122 -6.86 -13.20 -25.48
CA ALA A 122 -7.98 -13.04 -26.40
C ALA A 122 -8.19 -14.27 -27.30
N GLU A 123 -7.11 -14.87 -27.83
CA GLU A 123 -7.17 -16.13 -28.58
C GLU A 123 -7.78 -17.26 -27.74
N TYR A 124 -7.29 -17.48 -26.52
CA TYR A 124 -7.84 -18.53 -25.64
C TYR A 124 -9.30 -18.25 -25.24
N ALA A 125 -9.70 -17.00 -25.12
CA ALA A 125 -11.08 -16.63 -24.88
C ALA A 125 -11.97 -16.92 -26.10
N ASN A 126 -11.50 -16.69 -27.33
CA ASN A 126 -12.22 -17.08 -28.56
C ASN A 126 -12.49 -18.59 -28.60
N ASP A 127 -11.53 -19.40 -28.17
CA ASP A 127 -11.62 -20.87 -28.17
C ASP A 127 -12.43 -21.44 -26.98
N GLY A 128 -12.81 -20.59 -26.02
CA GLY A 128 -13.44 -21.01 -24.77
C GLY A 128 -12.51 -21.78 -23.83
N ASP A 129 -11.18 -21.66 -24.01
CA ASP A 129 -10.17 -22.39 -23.24
C ASP A 129 -9.79 -21.65 -21.94
N TYR A 130 -10.65 -21.79 -20.94
CA TYR A 130 -10.40 -21.26 -19.61
C TYR A 130 -9.15 -21.86 -18.94
N LYS A 131 -8.71 -23.08 -19.31
CA LYS A 131 -7.56 -23.74 -18.65
C LYS A 131 -6.26 -23.05 -19.05
N SER A 132 -6.12 -22.71 -20.33
CA SER A 132 -4.96 -21.99 -20.84
C SER A 132 -4.90 -20.55 -20.30
N ILE A 133 -6.04 -19.87 -20.15
CA ILE A 133 -6.10 -18.56 -19.46
C ILE A 133 -5.60 -18.67 -18.02
N GLN A 134 -6.04 -19.70 -17.27
CA GLN A 134 -5.58 -19.90 -15.89
C GLN A 134 -4.07 -20.11 -15.79
N ARG A 135 -3.52 -20.97 -16.66
CA ARG A 135 -2.08 -21.25 -16.69
C ARG A 135 -1.29 -20.01 -17.07
N LEU A 136 -1.71 -19.30 -18.11
CA LEU A 136 -1.02 -18.10 -18.59
C LEU A 136 -1.02 -16.98 -17.54
N HIS A 137 -2.14 -16.76 -16.83
CA HIS A 137 -2.21 -15.77 -15.75
C HIS A 137 -1.19 -16.06 -14.64
N ILE A 138 -1.07 -17.31 -14.21
CA ILE A 138 -0.08 -17.70 -13.18
C ILE A 138 1.35 -17.58 -13.71
N LEU A 139 1.63 -18.12 -14.91
CA LEU A 139 2.98 -18.10 -15.49
C LEU A 139 3.49 -16.68 -15.76
N SER A 140 2.65 -15.82 -16.35
CA SER A 140 3.00 -14.41 -16.58
C SER A 140 3.17 -13.63 -15.27
N GLY A 141 2.43 -14.00 -14.22
CA GLY A 141 2.59 -13.45 -12.88
C GLY A 141 3.94 -13.80 -12.25
N LEU A 142 4.41 -15.04 -12.42
CA LEU A 142 5.68 -15.53 -11.88
C LEU A 142 6.92 -14.85 -12.51
N LEU A 143 6.76 -14.21 -13.67
CA LEU A 143 7.86 -13.55 -14.36
C LEU A 143 8.51 -12.44 -13.49
N LYS A 144 7.71 -11.66 -12.74
CA LYS A 144 8.21 -10.60 -11.85
C LYS A 144 9.08 -11.14 -10.72
N PRO A 145 8.61 -12.04 -9.83
CA PRO A 145 9.43 -12.54 -8.74
C PRO A 145 10.68 -13.29 -9.23
N ILE A 146 10.60 -14.03 -10.33
CA ILE A 146 11.76 -14.75 -10.88
C ILE A 146 12.81 -13.76 -11.42
N LEU A 147 12.38 -12.79 -12.24
CA LEU A 147 13.28 -11.77 -12.80
C LEU A 147 13.97 -10.96 -11.70
N MET A 148 13.20 -10.46 -10.75
CA MET A 148 13.74 -9.67 -9.64
C MET A 148 14.63 -10.51 -8.72
N GLY A 149 14.28 -11.77 -8.49
CA GLY A 149 15.14 -12.71 -7.77
C GLY A 149 16.50 -12.89 -8.45
N ALA A 150 16.52 -13.09 -9.77
CA ALA A 150 17.77 -13.22 -10.52
C ALA A 150 18.64 -11.95 -10.42
N ILE A 151 18.03 -10.76 -10.54
CA ILE A 151 18.72 -9.47 -10.41
C ILE A 151 19.33 -9.31 -9.01
N ILE A 152 18.59 -9.68 -7.96
CA ILE A 152 19.07 -9.58 -6.58
C ILE A 152 20.22 -10.55 -6.32
N PHE A 153 20.13 -11.77 -6.82
CA PHE A 153 21.20 -12.76 -6.69
C PHE A 153 22.49 -12.23 -7.34
N ILE A 154 22.40 -11.70 -8.56
CA ILE A 154 23.54 -11.09 -9.27
C ILE A 154 24.07 -9.87 -8.49
N ALA A 155 23.18 -9.02 -7.99
CA ALA A 155 23.57 -7.84 -7.21
C ALA A 155 24.29 -8.22 -5.90
N LEU A 156 23.91 -9.32 -5.24
CA LEU A 156 24.59 -9.82 -4.06
C LEU A 156 25.97 -10.38 -4.38
N GLU A 157 26.08 -11.23 -5.41
CA GLU A 157 27.34 -11.84 -5.87
C GLU A 157 28.37 -10.80 -6.33
N LEU A 158 27.95 -9.87 -7.19
CA LEU A 158 28.84 -8.84 -7.74
C LEU A 158 29.04 -7.67 -6.79
N GLY A 159 28.01 -7.35 -6.00
CA GLY A 159 27.97 -6.13 -5.18
C GLY A 159 28.58 -6.29 -3.80
N SER A 160 28.61 -7.48 -3.18
CA SER A 160 29.03 -7.59 -1.77
C SER A 160 30.46 -7.11 -1.53
N THR A 161 31.38 -7.41 -2.45
CA THR A 161 32.78 -7.00 -2.35
C THR A 161 32.95 -5.53 -2.71
N ALA A 162 32.36 -5.10 -3.83
CA ALA A 162 32.43 -3.72 -4.30
C ALA A 162 31.84 -2.72 -3.29
N ILE A 163 30.69 -3.06 -2.69
CA ILE A 163 30.02 -2.21 -1.70
C ILE A 163 30.82 -2.16 -0.41
N LYS A 164 31.38 -3.28 0.06
CA LYS A 164 32.23 -3.27 1.26
C LYS A 164 33.44 -2.34 1.05
N SER A 165 34.17 -2.49 -0.06
CA SER A 165 35.31 -1.64 -0.39
C SER A 165 34.91 -0.17 -0.53
N PHE A 166 33.77 0.13 -1.15
CA PHE A 166 33.27 1.49 -1.28
C PHE A 166 32.91 2.11 0.08
N LEU A 167 32.23 1.37 0.96
CA LEU A 167 31.80 1.84 2.27
C LEU A 167 32.97 2.09 3.24
N ASP A 168 34.08 1.38 3.09
CA ASP A 168 35.28 1.58 3.89
C ASP A 168 36.06 2.84 3.49
N LEU A 169 35.83 3.36 2.28
CA LEU A 169 36.39 4.64 1.82
C LEU A 169 35.60 5.85 2.33
N ILE A 170 34.39 5.67 2.85
CA ILE A 170 33.53 6.77 3.28
C ILE A 170 34.02 7.38 4.61
N PRO A 171 34.47 8.66 4.61
CA PRO A 171 34.93 9.32 5.83
C PRO A 171 33.84 9.45 6.89
N VAL A 172 34.23 9.52 8.17
CA VAL A 172 33.30 9.63 9.32
C VAL A 172 32.36 10.83 9.18
N TRP A 173 32.84 11.98 8.73
CA TRP A 173 32.01 13.18 8.54
C TRP A 173 30.88 12.96 7.52
N VAL A 174 31.11 12.14 6.48
CA VAL A 174 30.08 11.76 5.51
C VAL A 174 29.04 10.85 6.15
N GLN A 175 29.47 9.90 6.99
CA GLN A 175 28.54 9.01 7.71
C GLN A 175 27.64 9.79 8.67
N SER A 176 28.19 10.74 9.42
CA SER A 176 27.41 11.63 10.27
C SER A 176 26.43 12.48 9.45
N GLY A 177 26.85 13.03 8.31
CA GLY A 177 25.97 13.76 7.40
C GLY A 177 24.81 12.91 6.88
N LEU A 178 25.10 11.66 6.46
CA LEU A 178 24.11 10.68 6.03
C LEU A 178 23.14 10.29 7.15
N GLN A 179 23.60 10.22 8.40
CA GLN A 179 22.75 9.92 9.55
C GLN A 179 21.71 11.02 9.79
N VAL A 180 22.16 12.29 9.82
CA VAL A 180 21.25 13.44 9.96
C VAL A 180 20.26 13.49 8.80
N ALA A 181 20.75 13.32 7.57
CA ALA A 181 19.92 13.19 6.37
C ALA A 181 18.88 12.06 6.47
N GLY A 182 19.28 10.89 6.97
CA GLY A 182 18.39 9.76 7.20
C GLY A 182 17.28 10.07 8.20
N ASN A 183 17.57 10.84 9.25
CA ASN A 183 16.57 11.30 10.22
C ASN A 183 15.55 12.29 9.63
N MET A 184 15.88 12.94 8.51
CA MET A 184 15.00 13.86 7.78
C MET A 184 14.06 13.17 6.79
N LEU A 185 14.44 12.00 6.27
CA LEU A 185 13.68 11.30 5.23
C LEU A 185 12.25 10.86 5.61
N PRO A 186 11.93 10.51 6.88
CA PRO A 186 10.55 10.24 7.28
C PRO A 186 9.58 11.39 6.97
N ALA A 187 10.07 12.63 6.91
CA ALA A 187 9.24 13.80 6.54
C ALA A 187 8.55 13.62 5.19
N LEU A 188 9.22 12.98 4.21
CA LEU A 188 8.63 12.68 2.91
C LEU A 188 7.51 11.65 3.02
N GLY A 189 7.70 10.60 3.81
CA GLY A 189 6.67 9.61 4.09
C GLY A 189 5.42 10.25 4.69
N PHE A 190 5.60 11.08 5.72
CA PHE A 190 4.49 11.76 6.40
C PHE A 190 3.80 12.78 5.49
N ALA A 191 4.57 13.55 4.71
CA ALA A 191 4.03 14.50 3.74
C ALA A 191 3.19 13.84 2.65
N LEU A 192 3.62 12.68 2.13
CA LEU A 192 2.85 11.91 1.15
C LEU A 192 1.54 11.40 1.76
N LEU A 193 1.55 10.93 3.02
CA LEU A 193 0.32 10.54 3.71
C LEU A 193 -0.63 11.73 3.95
N MET A 194 -0.08 12.88 4.35
CA MET A 194 -0.85 14.11 4.45
C MET A 194 -1.46 14.51 3.10
N ASN A 195 -0.78 14.27 1.97
CA ASN A 195 -1.34 14.58 0.65
C ASN A 195 -2.60 13.78 0.31
N LEU A 196 -2.78 12.61 0.92
CA LEU A 196 -3.94 11.76 0.69
C LEU A 196 -5.17 12.18 1.51
N MET A 197 -4.96 12.70 2.73
CA MET A 197 -6.05 12.83 3.72
C MET A 197 -6.20 14.24 4.29
N PHE A 198 -5.17 15.06 4.24
CA PHE A 198 -5.13 16.35 4.92
C PHE A 198 -6.00 17.39 4.18
N ASN A 199 -7.11 17.78 4.81
CA ASN A 199 -7.98 18.85 4.36
C ASN A 199 -8.44 19.72 5.54
N LYS A 200 -9.04 20.88 5.26
CA LYS A 200 -9.44 21.86 6.29
C LYS A 200 -10.41 21.29 7.35
N LYS A 201 -11.25 20.32 6.98
CA LYS A 201 -12.25 19.73 7.90
C LYS A 201 -11.62 18.80 8.92
N VAL A 202 -10.58 18.06 8.53
CA VAL A 202 -9.93 17.05 9.39
C VAL A 202 -8.55 17.48 9.90
N ALA A 203 -8.02 18.62 9.46
CA ALA A 203 -6.77 19.19 9.94
C ALA A 203 -6.67 19.34 11.48
N PRO A 204 -7.73 19.69 12.23
CA PRO A 204 -7.64 19.74 13.70
C PRO A 204 -7.20 18.43 14.34
N TYR A 205 -7.57 17.27 13.76
CA TYR A 205 -7.19 15.96 14.28
C TYR A 205 -5.70 15.66 14.10
N PHE A 206 -5.07 16.18 13.05
CA PHE A 206 -3.62 16.12 12.89
C PHE A 206 -2.92 16.87 14.04
N PHE A 207 -3.34 18.10 14.33
CA PHE A 207 -2.74 18.89 15.42
C PHE A 207 -3.04 18.29 16.79
N LEU A 208 -4.22 17.70 16.99
CA LEU A 208 -4.54 16.96 18.20
C LEU A 208 -3.58 15.77 18.39
N GLY A 209 -3.37 14.96 17.36
CA GLY A 209 -2.41 13.86 17.39
C GLY A 209 -0.98 14.33 17.70
N PHE A 210 -0.55 15.43 17.08
CA PHE A 210 0.73 16.06 17.37
C PHE A 210 0.83 16.52 18.83
N MET A 211 -0.18 17.20 19.36
CA MET A 211 -0.17 17.67 20.75
C MET A 211 -0.09 16.53 21.76
N LEU A 212 -0.87 15.47 21.55
CA LEU A 212 -0.85 14.27 22.38
C LEU A 212 0.53 13.59 22.38
N ALA A 213 1.22 13.59 21.24
CA ALA A 213 2.56 13.03 21.13
C ALA A 213 3.64 13.97 21.73
N ALA A 214 3.62 15.24 21.35
CA ALA A 214 4.67 16.20 21.69
C ALA A 214 4.63 16.65 23.16
N PHE A 215 3.44 16.95 23.68
CA PHE A 215 3.29 17.47 25.05
C PHE A 215 3.02 16.36 26.07
N LEU A 216 2.11 15.42 25.75
CA LEU A 216 1.74 14.34 26.68
C LEU A 216 2.63 13.10 26.54
N LYS A 217 3.55 13.08 25.56
CA LYS A 217 4.47 11.96 25.29
C LYS A 217 3.75 10.62 25.11
N LEU A 218 2.51 10.65 24.60
CA LEU A 218 1.73 9.44 24.35
C LEU A 218 2.33 8.65 23.18
N PRO A 219 2.43 7.30 23.30
CA PRO A 219 2.90 6.48 22.20
C PRO A 219 1.87 6.46 21.06
N VAL A 220 2.35 6.24 19.83
CA VAL A 220 1.52 6.22 18.60
C VAL A 220 0.33 5.26 18.72
N ILE A 221 0.50 4.12 19.38
CA ILE A 221 -0.58 3.15 19.61
C ILE A 221 -1.73 3.70 20.46
N ALA A 222 -1.42 4.49 21.50
CA ALA A 222 -2.43 5.11 22.36
C ALA A 222 -3.22 6.18 21.58
N ILE A 223 -2.50 6.98 20.78
CA ILE A 223 -3.10 8.01 19.92
C ILE A 223 -3.99 7.37 18.85
N GLY A 224 -3.55 6.26 18.25
CA GLY A 224 -4.37 5.47 17.32
C GLY A 224 -5.65 4.95 17.97
N GLY A 225 -5.57 4.41 19.20
CA GLY A 225 -6.73 3.97 19.98
C GLY A 225 -7.72 5.11 20.28
N LEU A 226 -7.22 6.29 20.68
CA LEU A 226 -8.06 7.49 20.85
C LEU A 226 -8.69 7.93 19.54
N GLY A 227 -7.95 7.85 18.43
CA GLY A 227 -8.47 8.11 17.09
C GLY A 227 -9.64 7.20 16.71
N VAL A 228 -9.61 5.92 17.12
CA VAL A 228 -10.73 4.99 16.87
C VAL A 228 -11.97 5.47 17.62
N ILE A 229 -11.82 5.79 18.89
CA ILE A 229 -12.93 6.24 19.75
C ILE A 229 -13.55 7.52 19.20
N ILE A 230 -12.73 8.51 18.85
CA ILE A 230 -13.20 9.78 18.30
C ILE A 230 -13.86 9.56 16.94
N ALA A 231 -13.27 8.75 16.06
CA ALA A 231 -13.85 8.42 14.76
C ALA A 231 -15.23 7.77 14.92
N LEU A 232 -15.40 6.83 15.85
CA LEU A 232 -16.70 6.22 16.12
C LEU A 232 -17.73 7.23 16.64
N ILE A 233 -17.35 8.13 17.55
CA ILE A 233 -18.25 9.17 18.07
C ILE A 233 -18.68 10.13 16.97
N VAL A 234 -17.74 10.62 16.16
CA VAL A 234 -18.01 11.61 15.10
C VAL A 234 -18.83 11.00 13.96
N THR A 235 -18.62 9.73 13.64
CA THR A 235 -19.35 9.04 12.55
C THR A 235 -20.74 8.53 12.97
N GLN A 236 -21.01 8.42 14.26
CA GLN A 236 -22.34 8.10 14.81
C GLN A 236 -23.28 9.32 14.86
N ALA A 237 -22.77 10.54 14.74
CA ALA A 237 -23.61 11.74 14.71
C ALA A 237 -24.58 11.73 13.49
N PRO A 238 -25.85 12.14 13.67
CA PRO A 238 -26.85 12.08 12.61
C PRO A 238 -26.43 12.97 11.42
N PRO A 239 -26.71 12.54 10.18
CA PRO A 239 -26.24 13.24 8.98
C PRO A 239 -26.93 14.61 8.87
N LYS A 240 -26.18 15.62 8.42
CA LYS A 240 -26.77 16.88 7.96
C LYS A 240 -27.67 16.57 6.75
N PRO A 241 -28.87 17.18 6.61
CA PRO A 241 -29.73 16.95 5.45
C PRO A 241 -28.95 17.24 4.17
N ALA A 242 -28.98 16.31 3.21
CA ALA A 242 -28.30 16.49 1.93
C ALA A 242 -28.89 17.70 1.19
N THR A 243 -28.03 18.63 0.78
CA THR A 243 -28.35 19.60 -0.27
C THR A 243 -28.24 18.88 -1.60
N THR A 244 -29.36 18.73 -2.30
CA THR A 244 -29.46 18.25 -3.67
C THR A 244 -28.60 19.13 -4.58
N THR A 245 -27.50 18.58 -5.09
CA THR A 245 -26.80 19.12 -6.25
C THR A 245 -26.86 18.07 -7.33
N ASP A 246 -27.58 18.41 -8.39
CA ASP A 246 -27.84 17.62 -9.59
C ASP A 246 -26.52 17.19 -10.25
N ASP A 247 -26.12 15.95 -10.02
CA ASP A 247 -25.22 15.14 -10.85
C ASP A 247 -25.43 13.65 -10.47
N ASP A 248 -26.70 13.27 -10.26
CA ASP A 248 -27.06 11.87 -10.06
C ASP A 248 -26.89 11.16 -11.41
N PHE A 249 -25.93 10.23 -11.46
CA PHE A 249 -25.90 9.20 -12.49
C PHE A 249 -27.19 8.40 -12.38
N ASP A 250 -28.14 8.72 -13.24
CA ASP A 250 -29.48 8.16 -13.25
C ASP A 250 -29.40 6.66 -13.58
N PHE A 251 -29.60 5.83 -12.56
CA PHE A 251 -29.71 4.37 -12.69
C PHE A 251 -31.18 3.93 -12.87
N ASP A 252 -32.11 4.86 -13.13
CA ASP A 252 -33.55 4.57 -13.09
C ASP A 252 -34.16 4.05 -14.40
N ASP A 253 -33.41 3.88 -15.49
CA ASP A 253 -33.96 3.35 -16.75
C ASP A 253 -33.59 1.88 -17.05
N ALA A 254 -33.66 1.01 -16.05
CA ALA A 254 -33.81 -0.43 -16.30
C ALA A 254 -35.07 -0.94 -15.57
N PRO A 255 -36.09 -1.48 -16.29
CA PRO A 255 -37.28 -1.98 -15.63
C PRO A 255 -36.90 -3.15 -14.73
N VAL A 256 -36.91 -2.91 -13.41
CA VAL A 256 -36.80 -3.96 -12.41
C VAL A 256 -38.11 -4.73 -12.44
N ALA A 257 -38.16 -5.80 -13.23
CA ALA A 257 -39.27 -6.73 -13.24
C ALA A 257 -39.42 -7.35 -11.84
N ASP A 258 -40.51 -6.98 -11.16
CA ASP A 258 -40.91 -7.52 -9.88
C ASP A 258 -41.40 -8.97 -10.09
N THR A 259 -40.51 -9.95 -9.92
CA THR A 259 -40.91 -11.37 -9.88
C THR A 259 -40.57 -11.97 -8.51
N PRO A 260 -41.59 -12.43 -7.74
CA PRO A 260 -41.36 -13.08 -6.46
C PRO A 260 -41.06 -14.57 -6.70
N ALA A 261 -39.82 -14.90 -7.01
CA ALA A 261 -39.33 -16.28 -6.95
C ALA A 261 -38.07 -16.32 -6.09
N LYS A 262 -38.12 -17.04 -4.95
CA LYS A 262 -36.93 -17.29 -4.11
C LYS A 262 -35.75 -17.72 -5.00
N PRO A 263 -34.59 -17.04 -4.97
CA PRO A 263 -33.49 -17.38 -5.85
C PRO A 263 -33.02 -18.79 -5.51
N ARG A 264 -33.24 -19.74 -6.43
CA ARG A 264 -32.58 -21.05 -6.37
C ARG A 264 -31.10 -20.82 -6.68
N HIS A 265 -30.31 -20.51 -5.65
CA HIS A 265 -28.86 -20.38 -5.78
C HIS A 265 -28.26 -21.67 -6.36
N LYS A 266 -27.84 -21.64 -7.63
CA LYS A 266 -27.04 -22.69 -8.27
C LYS A 266 -25.60 -22.68 -7.74
N LEU A 267 -25.09 -21.53 -7.29
CA LEU A 267 -23.74 -21.39 -6.74
C LEU A 267 -23.71 -21.71 -5.24
N SER A 268 -22.87 -22.69 -4.88
CA SER A 268 -22.67 -23.08 -3.49
C SER A 268 -21.72 -22.14 -2.75
N LYS A 269 -21.83 -22.07 -1.42
CA LYS A 269 -20.87 -21.36 -0.55
C LYS A 269 -19.41 -21.80 -0.79
N ALA A 270 -19.19 -23.06 -1.19
CA ALA A 270 -17.86 -23.55 -1.56
C ALA A 270 -17.30 -22.88 -2.82
N THR A 271 -18.14 -22.52 -3.80
CA THR A 271 -17.71 -21.74 -4.97
C THR A 271 -17.35 -20.31 -4.57
N LEU A 272 -18.16 -19.66 -3.73
CA LEU A 272 -17.86 -18.31 -3.25
C LEU A 272 -16.53 -18.23 -2.47
N ARG A 273 -16.25 -19.23 -1.63
CA ARG A 273 -14.92 -19.36 -0.99
C ARG A 273 -13.78 -19.47 -2.00
N LYS A 274 -13.99 -20.19 -3.11
CA LYS A 274 -13.00 -20.26 -4.20
C LYS A 274 -12.80 -18.91 -4.89
N LEU A 275 -13.86 -18.10 -5.05
CA LEU A 275 -13.73 -16.74 -5.59
C LEU A 275 -12.82 -15.90 -4.71
N PHE A 276 -13.00 -15.95 -3.38
CA PHE A 276 -12.12 -15.26 -2.44
C PHE A 276 -10.65 -15.65 -2.62
N PHE A 277 -10.32 -16.95 -2.50
CA PHE A 277 -8.92 -17.38 -2.59
C PHE A 277 -8.28 -17.07 -3.96
N ARG A 278 -9.04 -17.17 -5.04
CA ARG A 278 -8.55 -16.84 -6.38
C ARG A 278 -8.47 -15.34 -6.62
N SER A 279 -9.25 -14.52 -5.90
CA SER A 279 -9.16 -13.07 -5.97
C SER A 279 -7.85 -12.54 -5.40
N LEU A 280 -7.13 -13.31 -4.57
CA LEU A 280 -5.83 -12.89 -4.03
C LEU A 280 -4.78 -12.68 -5.13
N THR A 281 -4.90 -13.39 -6.25
CA THR A 281 -3.98 -13.26 -7.39
C THR A 281 -4.41 -12.19 -8.39
N LEU A 282 -5.32 -11.28 -8.01
CA LEU A 282 -5.87 -10.25 -8.90
C LEU A 282 -4.78 -9.45 -9.62
N GLU A 283 -3.71 -9.09 -8.91
CA GLU A 283 -2.63 -8.23 -9.43
C GLU A 283 -1.44 -9.01 -10.00
N ALA A 284 -1.45 -10.34 -9.94
CA ALA A 284 -0.33 -11.19 -10.36
C ALA A 284 0.15 -10.86 -11.78
N ASN A 285 -0.79 -10.71 -12.72
CA ASN A 285 -0.51 -10.33 -14.11
C ASN A 285 -1.06 -8.92 -14.45
N PHE A 286 -0.70 -7.95 -13.62
CA PHE A 286 -0.95 -6.55 -13.90
C PHE A 286 -0.18 -6.09 -15.16
N ASN A 287 -0.87 -5.39 -16.08
CA ASN A 287 -0.31 -4.83 -17.31
C ASN A 287 -0.95 -3.47 -17.66
N PHE A 288 -0.29 -2.63 -18.47
CA PHE A 288 -0.77 -1.26 -18.72
C PHE A 288 -1.95 -1.14 -19.70
N GLU A 289 -2.22 -2.17 -20.49
CA GLU A 289 -3.31 -2.11 -21.48
C GLU A 289 -4.66 -2.47 -20.85
N THR A 290 -4.67 -3.49 -19.99
CA THR A 290 -5.93 -4.06 -19.45
C THR A 290 -5.95 -4.21 -17.92
N TRP A 291 -4.90 -3.76 -17.24
CA TRP A 291 -4.80 -3.64 -15.78
C TRP A 291 -4.95 -5.00 -15.07
N GLN A 292 -6.06 -5.22 -14.36
CA GLN A 292 -6.29 -6.39 -13.50
C GLN A 292 -7.27 -7.41 -14.13
N ASN A 293 -7.70 -7.22 -15.38
CA ASN A 293 -8.70 -8.05 -16.07
C ASN A 293 -8.42 -9.57 -16.04
N THR A 294 -7.15 -9.97 -16.20
CA THR A 294 -6.76 -11.38 -16.25
C THR A 294 -6.88 -12.02 -14.87
N GLY A 295 -6.59 -11.27 -13.80
CA GLY A 295 -6.83 -11.70 -12.42
C GLY A 295 -8.31 -11.77 -12.09
N PHE A 296 -9.12 -10.83 -12.58
CA PHE A 296 -10.58 -10.88 -12.44
C PHE A 296 -11.15 -12.12 -13.14
N THR A 297 -10.75 -12.34 -14.38
CA THR A 297 -11.14 -13.52 -15.16
C THR A 297 -10.70 -14.80 -14.45
N PHE A 298 -9.45 -14.86 -13.96
CA PHE A 298 -8.97 -15.98 -13.18
C PHE A 298 -9.85 -16.23 -11.94
N ALA A 299 -10.26 -15.19 -11.23
CA ALA A 299 -11.10 -15.31 -10.04
C ALA A 299 -12.48 -15.90 -10.36
N ILE A 300 -13.15 -15.43 -11.43
CA ILE A 300 -14.54 -15.79 -11.76
C ILE A 300 -14.69 -17.13 -12.49
N ILE A 301 -13.64 -17.69 -13.11
CA ILE A 301 -13.71 -18.97 -13.86
C ILE A 301 -14.44 -20.12 -13.13
N PRO A 302 -14.29 -20.36 -11.80
CA PRO A 302 -15.03 -21.42 -11.12
C PRO A 302 -16.56 -21.25 -11.17
N VAL A 303 -17.06 -20.02 -11.28
CA VAL A 303 -18.48 -19.71 -11.49
C VAL A 303 -18.83 -20.01 -12.94
N LEU A 304 -18.08 -19.48 -13.90
CA LEU A 304 -18.34 -19.71 -15.34
C LEU A 304 -18.39 -21.19 -15.70
N LYS A 305 -17.48 -22.01 -15.11
CA LYS A 305 -17.47 -23.47 -15.32
C LYS A 305 -18.74 -24.19 -14.85
N LYS A 306 -19.41 -23.64 -13.85
CA LYS A 306 -20.66 -24.20 -13.31
C LYS A 306 -21.87 -23.77 -14.12
N LEU A 307 -21.83 -22.58 -14.72
CA LEU A 307 -22.96 -21.98 -15.42
C LEU A 307 -22.96 -22.28 -16.92
N TYR A 308 -21.78 -22.32 -17.55
CA TYR A 308 -21.62 -22.47 -18.99
C TYR A 308 -20.89 -23.77 -19.34
N HIS A 309 -21.60 -24.67 -20.02
CA HIS A 309 -21.09 -26.00 -20.38
C HIS A 309 -20.62 -26.11 -21.84
N THR A 310 -21.05 -25.19 -22.72
CA THR A 310 -20.65 -25.18 -24.13
C THR A 310 -19.46 -24.25 -24.35
N LYS A 311 -18.58 -24.60 -25.31
CA LYS A 311 -17.41 -23.77 -25.65
C LYS A 311 -17.82 -22.36 -26.10
N LYS A 312 -18.90 -22.24 -26.88
CA LYS A 312 -19.39 -20.94 -27.38
C LYS A 312 -19.86 -20.03 -26.26
N ALA A 313 -20.63 -20.56 -25.30
CA ALA A 313 -21.09 -19.79 -24.14
C ALA A 313 -19.91 -19.40 -23.23
N MET A 314 -18.99 -20.34 -22.99
CA MET A 314 -17.76 -20.06 -22.25
C MET A 314 -16.91 -18.97 -22.91
N ALA A 315 -16.76 -19.02 -24.24
CA ALA A 315 -16.02 -18.02 -24.99
C ALA A 315 -16.62 -16.61 -24.84
N LYS A 316 -17.95 -16.49 -24.92
CA LYS A 316 -18.66 -15.22 -24.72
C LYS A 316 -18.41 -14.66 -23.31
N ALA A 317 -18.54 -15.50 -22.29
CA ALA A 317 -18.30 -15.10 -20.90
C ALA A 317 -16.84 -14.70 -20.64
N LEU A 318 -15.86 -15.46 -21.15
CA LEU A 318 -14.44 -15.13 -20.99
C LEU A 318 -14.09 -13.79 -21.63
N LYS A 319 -14.61 -13.48 -22.82
CA LYS A 319 -14.40 -12.19 -23.49
C LYS A 319 -14.90 -11.01 -22.64
N ARG A 320 -16.10 -11.14 -22.07
CA ARG A 320 -16.69 -10.11 -21.21
C ARG A 320 -15.86 -9.84 -19.96
N HIS A 321 -15.26 -10.87 -19.36
CA HIS A 321 -14.43 -10.70 -18.16
C HIS A 321 -12.99 -10.29 -18.46
N LEU A 322 -12.50 -10.46 -19.69
CA LEU A 322 -11.22 -9.94 -20.15
C LEU A 322 -11.26 -8.47 -20.60
N GLN A 323 -12.41 -7.81 -20.53
CA GLN A 323 -12.48 -6.35 -20.66
C GLN A 323 -11.69 -5.66 -19.53
N LEU A 324 -11.32 -4.40 -19.76
CA LEU A 324 -10.58 -3.57 -18.80
C LEU A 324 -11.24 -3.64 -17.41
N PHE A 325 -10.42 -3.90 -16.40
CA PHE A 325 -10.85 -3.91 -15.00
C PHE A 325 -9.73 -3.35 -14.14
N ASN A 326 -10.04 -2.31 -13.37
CA ASN A 326 -9.10 -1.71 -12.43
C ASN A 326 -9.86 -1.19 -11.20
N THR A 327 -9.57 -1.76 -10.03
CA THR A 327 -10.11 -1.25 -8.77
C THR A 327 -9.16 -1.59 -7.63
N SER A 328 -9.47 -1.10 -6.43
CA SER A 328 -8.71 -1.45 -5.24
C SER A 328 -8.80 -2.96 -4.96
N PRO A 329 -7.67 -3.68 -4.78
CA PRO A 329 -7.70 -5.12 -4.49
C PRO A 329 -8.57 -5.47 -3.28
N TYR A 330 -8.63 -4.57 -2.30
CA TYR A 330 -9.40 -4.72 -1.05
C TYR A 330 -10.91 -4.76 -1.29
N GLY A 331 -11.41 -3.92 -2.22
CA GLY A 331 -12.83 -3.84 -2.60
C GLY A 331 -13.23 -4.74 -3.76
N SER A 332 -12.28 -5.25 -4.54
CA SER A 332 -12.51 -6.03 -5.76
C SER A 332 -13.44 -7.24 -5.58
N THR A 333 -13.41 -7.86 -4.41
CA THR A 333 -14.20 -9.04 -4.06
C THR A 333 -15.71 -8.78 -4.04
N LEU A 334 -16.11 -7.56 -3.72
CA LEU A 334 -17.50 -7.13 -3.81
C LEU A 334 -17.99 -7.18 -5.26
N ILE A 335 -17.23 -6.60 -6.20
CA ILE A 335 -17.56 -6.60 -7.62
C ILE A 335 -17.57 -8.03 -8.17
N ILE A 336 -16.60 -8.86 -7.77
CA ILE A 336 -16.56 -10.28 -8.13
C ILE A 336 -17.82 -11.01 -7.63
N GLY A 337 -18.26 -10.73 -6.41
CA GLY A 337 -19.49 -11.29 -5.83
C GLY A 337 -20.75 -10.89 -6.59
N ILE A 338 -20.91 -9.59 -6.88
CA ILE A 338 -22.05 -9.05 -7.66
C ILE A 338 -22.05 -9.65 -9.06
N THR A 339 -20.89 -9.69 -9.72
CA THR A 339 -20.72 -10.28 -11.05
C THR A 339 -21.11 -11.76 -11.03
N ALA A 340 -20.72 -12.52 -10.01
CA ALA A 340 -21.10 -13.93 -9.89
C ALA A 340 -22.63 -14.13 -9.77
N ALA A 341 -23.34 -13.22 -9.10
CA ALA A 341 -24.80 -13.24 -9.01
C ALA A 341 -25.45 -12.89 -10.35
N MET A 342 -24.95 -11.87 -11.04
CA MET A 342 -25.46 -11.48 -12.37
C MET A 342 -25.21 -12.57 -13.42
N GLU A 343 -24.04 -13.21 -13.40
CA GLU A 343 -23.76 -14.36 -14.27
C GLU A 343 -24.70 -15.54 -13.99
N GLU A 344 -25.05 -15.78 -12.72
CA GLU A 344 -26.04 -16.80 -12.35
C GLU A 344 -27.42 -16.45 -12.91
N GLN A 345 -27.86 -15.19 -12.81
CA GLN A 345 -29.11 -14.71 -13.40
C GLN A 345 -29.11 -14.87 -14.92
N ASN A 346 -28.05 -14.40 -15.60
CA ASN A 346 -27.86 -14.55 -17.05
C ASN A 346 -27.82 -16.02 -17.53
N SER A 347 -27.49 -16.98 -16.64
CA SER A 347 -27.51 -18.41 -16.97
C SER A 347 -28.90 -19.06 -16.86
N VAL A 348 -29.87 -18.36 -16.28
CA VAL A 348 -31.23 -18.85 -16.00
C VAL A 348 -32.24 -18.10 -16.84
N ASP A 349 -32.11 -16.78 -16.89
CA ASP A 349 -33.01 -15.87 -17.56
C ASP A 349 -32.47 -15.55 -18.97
N ALA A 350 -33.27 -15.85 -19.99
CA ALA A 350 -32.90 -15.65 -21.39
C ALA A 350 -33.07 -14.19 -21.83
N ASP A 351 -33.88 -13.42 -21.12
CA ASP A 351 -34.14 -11.99 -21.40
C ASP A 351 -33.18 -11.08 -20.64
N PHE A 352 -32.27 -11.65 -19.84
CA PHE A 352 -31.28 -10.89 -19.09
C PHE A 352 -30.32 -10.17 -20.04
N GLU A 353 -30.18 -8.86 -19.86
CA GLU A 353 -29.27 -8.05 -20.66
C GLU A 353 -27.80 -8.32 -20.27
N GLU A 354 -27.10 -9.10 -21.09
CA GLU A 354 -25.73 -9.53 -20.81
C GLU A 354 -24.71 -8.37 -20.70
N ASP A 355 -24.97 -7.27 -21.41
CA ASP A 355 -24.11 -6.08 -21.38
C ASP A 355 -24.19 -5.33 -20.04
N SER A 356 -25.29 -5.48 -19.30
CA SER A 356 -25.47 -4.92 -17.96
C SER A 356 -24.39 -5.40 -16.98
N ILE A 357 -23.88 -6.62 -17.13
CA ILE A 357 -22.80 -7.18 -16.29
C ILE A 357 -21.52 -6.36 -16.44
N SER A 358 -21.18 -5.99 -17.67
CA SER A 358 -20.01 -5.16 -17.95
C SER A 358 -20.20 -3.72 -17.51
N SER A 359 -21.39 -3.17 -17.72
CA SER A 359 -21.74 -1.82 -17.26
C SER A 359 -21.68 -1.69 -15.74
N VAL A 360 -22.23 -2.65 -15.00
CA VAL A 360 -22.15 -2.66 -13.52
C VAL A 360 -20.70 -2.79 -13.05
N LYS A 361 -19.89 -3.66 -13.66
CA LYS A 361 -18.45 -3.73 -13.34
C LYS A 361 -17.78 -2.37 -13.54
N LEU A 362 -17.96 -1.75 -14.71
CA LEU A 362 -17.32 -0.48 -15.06
C LEU A 362 -17.77 0.66 -14.14
N GLY A 363 -19.06 0.74 -13.84
CA GLY A 363 -19.63 1.75 -12.92
C GLY A 363 -19.12 1.62 -11.48
N LEU A 364 -18.72 0.42 -11.05
CA LEU A 364 -18.25 0.18 -9.68
C LEU A 364 -16.73 0.30 -9.50
N MET A 365 -15.96 0.25 -10.58
CA MET A 365 -14.50 0.33 -10.51
C MET A 365 -14.02 1.60 -9.78
N GLY A 366 -14.51 2.76 -10.22
CA GLY A 366 -14.11 4.08 -9.71
C GLY A 366 -14.51 4.34 -8.26
N PRO A 367 -15.82 4.28 -7.91
CA PRO A 367 -16.28 4.55 -6.55
C PRO A 367 -15.65 3.62 -5.50
N LEU A 368 -15.55 2.33 -5.80
CA LEU A 368 -14.95 1.37 -4.87
C LEU A 368 -13.43 1.56 -4.78
N ALA A 369 -12.74 1.89 -5.89
CA ALA A 369 -11.31 2.18 -5.83
C ALA A 369 -11.03 3.34 -4.87
N GLY A 370 -11.72 4.47 -5.02
CA GLY A 370 -11.49 5.66 -4.19
C GLY A 370 -11.70 5.41 -2.70
N VAL A 371 -12.79 4.70 -2.34
CA VAL A 371 -13.11 4.41 -0.93
C VAL A 371 -12.10 3.43 -0.33
N PHE A 372 -11.85 2.30 -0.99
CA PHE A 372 -10.99 1.27 -0.43
C PHE A 372 -9.51 1.67 -0.45
N ASP A 373 -9.05 2.43 -1.43
CA ASP A 373 -7.70 2.97 -1.43
C ASP A 373 -7.49 3.97 -0.29
N SER A 374 -8.45 4.87 -0.05
CA SER A 374 -8.38 5.82 1.07
C SER A 374 -8.38 5.10 2.42
N LEU A 375 -9.20 4.05 2.57
CA LEU A 375 -9.31 3.29 3.80
C LEU A 375 -8.06 2.44 4.09
N PHE A 376 -7.56 1.69 3.11
CA PHE A 376 -6.43 0.79 3.33
C PHE A 376 -5.09 1.49 3.24
N TRP A 377 -4.87 2.30 2.21
CA TRP A 377 -3.60 2.99 2.03
C TRP A 377 -3.46 4.22 2.93
N GLY A 378 -4.53 5.00 3.05
CA GLY A 378 -4.53 6.21 3.88
C GLY A 378 -4.64 5.90 5.38
N THR A 379 -5.40 4.88 5.76
CA THR A 379 -5.73 4.69 7.19
C THR A 379 -5.07 3.46 7.77
N PHE A 380 -5.50 2.25 7.39
CA PHE A 380 -5.00 1.02 8.04
C PHE A 380 -3.49 0.86 7.92
N LYS A 381 -2.94 1.09 6.73
CA LYS A 381 -1.49 1.03 6.52
C LYS A 381 -0.74 2.05 7.39
N VAL A 382 -1.26 3.26 7.52
CA VAL A 382 -0.61 4.34 8.29
C VAL A 382 -0.57 4.00 9.77
N ILE A 383 -1.66 3.48 10.33
CA ILE A 383 -1.70 3.01 11.72
C ILE A 383 -0.70 1.88 11.90
N ALA A 384 -0.80 0.86 11.04
CA ALA A 384 0.06 -0.30 11.11
C ALA A 384 1.53 0.13 11.08
N ALA A 385 1.90 0.98 10.12
CA ALA A 385 3.25 1.49 9.95
C ALA A 385 3.69 2.33 11.14
N GLY A 386 2.86 3.25 11.63
CA GLY A 386 3.18 4.09 12.79
C GLY A 386 3.40 3.27 14.07
N VAL A 387 2.49 2.34 14.38
CA VAL A 387 2.63 1.45 15.53
C VAL A 387 3.84 0.53 15.36
N GLY A 388 3.94 -0.14 14.21
CA GLY A 388 4.99 -1.10 13.93
C GLY A 388 6.40 -0.49 13.94
N THR A 389 6.59 0.64 13.26
CA THR A 389 7.89 1.34 13.23
C THR A 389 8.26 1.90 14.60
N SER A 390 7.32 2.45 15.38
CA SER A 390 7.60 3.01 16.71
C SER A 390 8.22 2.01 17.69
N LEU A 391 7.86 0.73 17.54
CA LEU A 391 8.40 -0.37 18.34
C LEU A 391 9.68 -0.94 17.71
N ALA A 392 9.68 -1.11 16.38
CA ALA A 392 10.78 -1.72 15.65
C ALA A 392 12.06 -0.86 15.62
N ILE A 393 11.95 0.47 15.62
CA ILE A 393 13.12 1.37 15.75
C ILE A 393 13.88 1.12 17.05
N LYS A 394 13.19 0.63 18.10
CA LYS A 394 13.80 0.25 19.39
C LYS A 394 14.33 -1.19 19.39
N GLY A 395 14.33 -1.87 18.25
CA GLY A 395 14.74 -3.27 18.10
C GLY A 395 13.68 -4.30 18.49
N ASN A 396 12.43 -3.90 18.73
CA ASN A 396 11.38 -4.82 19.17
C ASN A 396 10.71 -5.55 17.99
N ILE A 397 10.83 -6.89 17.97
CA ILE A 397 10.23 -7.77 16.96
C ILE A 397 8.69 -7.77 16.94
N LEU A 398 8.04 -7.29 18.01
CA LEU A 398 6.59 -7.09 18.01
C LEU A 398 6.15 -6.02 17.01
N GLY A 399 7.04 -5.10 16.61
CA GLY A 399 6.74 -4.06 15.63
C GLY A 399 6.25 -4.64 14.29
N PRO A 400 7.05 -5.46 13.59
CA PRO A 400 6.64 -6.13 12.34
C PRO A 400 5.40 -7.03 12.48
N ILE A 401 5.25 -7.70 13.63
CA ILE A 401 4.10 -8.58 13.89
C ILE A 401 2.80 -7.76 14.00
N LEU A 402 2.81 -6.71 14.83
CA LEU A 402 1.66 -5.82 15.00
C LEU A 402 1.32 -5.07 13.71
N PHE A 403 2.34 -4.66 12.95
CA PHE A 403 2.15 -4.10 11.61
C PHE A 403 1.30 -5.01 10.72
N LEU A 404 1.67 -6.29 10.64
CA LEU A 404 0.93 -7.26 9.83
C LEU A 404 -0.47 -7.53 10.38
N LEU A 405 -0.65 -7.64 11.69
CA LEU A 405 -1.95 -7.93 12.29
C LEU A 405 -2.94 -6.77 12.13
N ILE A 406 -2.50 -5.54 12.42
CA ILE A 406 -3.34 -4.33 12.32
C ILE A 406 -3.84 -4.15 10.87
N PHE A 407 -3.02 -4.48 9.88
CA PHE A 407 -3.42 -4.37 8.48
C PHE A 407 -4.21 -5.59 7.97
N ASN A 408 -3.69 -6.80 8.16
CA ASN A 408 -4.21 -7.98 7.47
C ASN A 408 -5.48 -8.56 8.09
N VAL A 409 -5.68 -8.42 9.40
CA VAL A 409 -6.90 -8.92 10.05
C VAL A 409 -8.13 -8.22 9.47
N PRO A 410 -8.26 -6.86 9.51
CA PRO A 410 -9.41 -6.19 8.92
C PRO A 410 -9.45 -6.36 7.40
N HIS A 411 -8.30 -6.34 6.71
CA HIS A 411 -8.22 -6.56 5.26
C HIS A 411 -8.84 -7.89 4.84
N LEU A 412 -8.34 -9.02 5.33
CA LEU A 412 -8.74 -10.34 4.86
C LEU A 412 -10.17 -10.68 5.29
N LEU A 413 -10.58 -10.25 6.50
CA LEU A 413 -11.96 -10.43 6.97
C LEU A 413 -12.96 -9.66 6.10
N LEU A 414 -12.66 -8.39 5.82
CA LEU A 414 -13.52 -7.55 4.99
C LEU A 414 -13.61 -8.12 3.58
N ARG A 415 -12.46 -8.43 2.96
CA ARG A 415 -12.39 -8.99 1.61
C ARG A 415 -13.10 -10.34 1.48
N TYR A 416 -13.03 -11.19 2.51
CA TYR A 416 -13.78 -12.46 2.54
C TYR A 416 -15.29 -12.19 2.58
N ASN A 417 -15.75 -11.33 3.49
CA ASN A 417 -17.17 -11.04 3.67
C ASN A 417 -17.78 -10.31 2.46
N LEU A 418 -17.02 -9.43 1.80
CA LEU A 418 -17.46 -8.68 0.63
C LEU A 418 -17.85 -9.58 -0.55
N VAL A 419 -17.22 -10.76 -0.73
CA VAL A 419 -17.65 -11.74 -1.74
C VAL A 419 -19.09 -12.18 -1.49
N PHE A 420 -19.41 -12.53 -0.25
CA PHE A 420 -20.74 -13.03 0.12
C PHE A 420 -21.78 -11.93 0.12
N ILE A 421 -21.41 -10.73 0.61
CA ILE A 421 -22.28 -9.56 0.58
C ILE A 421 -22.62 -9.21 -0.87
N GLY A 422 -21.61 -9.11 -1.75
CA GLY A 422 -21.83 -8.80 -3.16
C GLY A 422 -22.71 -9.82 -3.85
N TYR A 423 -22.50 -11.11 -3.58
CA TYR A 423 -23.32 -12.18 -4.16
C TYR A 423 -24.77 -12.16 -3.66
N ASN A 424 -25.00 -11.96 -2.36
CA ASN A 424 -26.35 -11.97 -1.78
C ASN A 424 -27.13 -10.69 -2.08
N ALA A 425 -26.45 -9.55 -2.20
CA ALA A 425 -27.10 -8.25 -2.35
C ALA A 425 -27.44 -7.91 -3.81
N GLY A 426 -26.79 -8.52 -4.80
CA GLY A 426 -27.06 -8.29 -6.22
C GLY A 426 -26.98 -6.79 -6.59
N THR A 427 -27.88 -6.33 -7.47
CA THR A 427 -27.98 -4.91 -7.88
C THR A 427 -28.51 -3.99 -6.79
N LYS A 428 -29.25 -4.51 -5.78
CA LYS A 428 -29.83 -3.74 -4.67
C LYS A 428 -28.78 -3.16 -3.70
N PHE A 429 -27.54 -3.65 -3.76
CA PHE A 429 -26.44 -3.16 -2.91
C PHE A 429 -26.09 -1.70 -3.18
N LEU A 430 -26.17 -1.27 -4.44
CA LEU A 430 -25.76 0.08 -4.85
C LEU A 430 -26.70 1.15 -4.31
N GLN A 431 -28.01 0.88 -4.37
CA GLN A 431 -29.04 1.74 -3.82
C GLN A 431 -28.92 1.90 -2.29
N SER A 432 -28.49 0.85 -1.59
CA SER A 432 -28.28 0.89 -0.12
C SER A 432 -27.03 1.66 0.30
N LEU A 433 -25.96 1.63 -0.52
CA LEU A 433 -24.74 2.40 -0.28
C LEU A 433 -24.94 3.90 -0.48
N ALA A 434 -25.64 4.29 -1.54
CA ALA A 434 -25.92 5.70 -1.84
C ALA A 434 -26.87 6.34 -0.83
N LYS A 435 -27.92 5.62 -0.39
CA LYS A 435 -28.95 6.17 0.52
C LYS A 435 -28.49 6.42 1.96
N ASN A 436 -27.40 5.78 2.41
CA ASN A 436 -27.04 5.75 3.83
C ASN A 436 -25.75 6.54 4.18
N ASN A 437 -25.14 7.28 3.22
CA ASN A 437 -23.87 7.99 3.41
C ASN A 437 -22.78 7.15 4.12
N VAL A 438 -22.81 5.83 3.94
CA VAL A 438 -21.90 4.90 4.62
C VAL A 438 -20.47 5.15 4.18
N MET A 439 -20.28 5.46 2.88
CA MET A 439 -18.97 5.76 2.31
C MET A 439 -18.35 7.01 2.91
N ASP A 440 -19.13 8.08 3.08
CA ASP A 440 -18.66 9.32 3.69
C ASP A 440 -18.30 9.13 5.17
N ARG A 441 -19.09 8.34 5.91
CA ARG A 441 -18.80 8.03 7.32
C ARG A 441 -17.53 7.21 7.48
N LEU A 442 -17.38 6.15 6.69
CA LEU A 442 -16.17 5.32 6.70
C LEU A 442 -14.94 6.15 6.33
N THR A 443 -15.04 6.96 5.28
CA THR A 443 -13.93 7.80 4.82
C THR A 443 -13.58 8.89 5.84
N ALA A 444 -14.57 9.56 6.44
CA ALA A 444 -14.34 10.57 7.46
C ALA A 444 -13.74 9.98 8.75
N GLY A 445 -14.27 8.86 9.25
CA GLY A 445 -13.73 8.17 10.41
C GLY A 445 -12.29 7.72 10.18
N ALA A 446 -12.02 7.18 8.99
CA ALA A 446 -10.69 6.77 8.59
C ALA A 446 -9.72 7.96 8.47
N ALA A 447 -10.19 9.08 7.91
CA ALA A 447 -9.44 10.34 7.82
C ALA A 447 -9.05 10.90 9.19
N ILE A 448 -9.99 10.97 10.13
CA ILE A 448 -9.78 11.43 11.51
C ILE A 448 -8.68 10.60 12.17
N LEU A 449 -8.87 9.29 12.15
CA LEU A 449 -7.99 8.36 12.81
C LEU A 449 -6.59 8.36 12.20
N GLY A 450 -6.49 8.31 10.87
CA GLY A 450 -5.23 8.33 10.16
C GLY A 450 -4.46 9.62 10.43
N LEU A 451 -5.11 10.78 10.35
CA LEU A 451 -4.45 12.06 10.60
C LEU A 451 -3.97 12.25 12.04
N MET A 452 -4.68 11.73 13.05
CA MET A 452 -4.17 11.73 14.42
C MET A 452 -2.85 10.96 14.53
N VAL A 453 -2.77 9.80 13.88
CA VAL A 453 -1.53 9.01 13.83
C VAL A 453 -0.45 9.76 13.06
N VAL A 454 -0.73 10.29 11.86
CA VAL A 454 0.25 11.06 11.06
C VAL A 454 0.73 12.30 11.83
N GLY A 455 -0.15 12.98 12.57
CA GLY A 455 0.20 14.13 13.41
C GLY A 455 1.17 13.77 14.55
N ALA A 456 1.05 12.57 15.12
CA ALA A 456 1.94 12.09 16.16
C ALA A 456 3.34 11.72 15.62
N MET A 457 3.45 11.35 14.35
CA MET A 457 4.68 10.80 13.77
C MET A 457 5.88 11.77 13.77
N PRO A 458 5.77 13.06 13.37
CA PRO A 458 6.88 14.00 13.45
C PRO A 458 7.49 14.13 14.85
N ALA A 459 6.66 14.08 15.90
CA ALA A 459 7.11 14.20 17.28
C ALA A 459 7.74 12.91 17.84
N THR A 460 7.40 11.74 17.28
CA THR A 460 7.75 10.43 17.85
C THR A 460 8.76 9.64 17.02
N LEU A 461 8.81 9.86 15.71
CA LEU A 461 9.55 9.03 14.75
C LEU A 461 10.66 9.79 13.98
N MET A 462 10.76 11.12 14.16
CA MET A 462 11.86 11.93 13.60
C MET A 462 12.75 12.44 14.73
N ASN A 463 14.05 12.13 14.64
CA ASN A 463 15.05 12.60 15.60
C ASN A 463 15.96 13.62 14.94
N ILE A 464 15.48 14.86 14.83
CA ILE A 464 16.25 16.00 14.31
C ILE A 464 16.21 17.10 15.36
N LYS A 465 17.39 17.56 15.78
CA LYS A 465 17.53 18.66 16.74
C LYS A 465 18.51 19.70 16.22
N THR A 466 18.47 20.90 16.77
CA THR A 466 19.51 21.90 16.51
C THR A 466 20.53 21.94 17.64
N PRO A 467 21.85 21.81 17.36
CA PRO A 467 22.88 21.90 18.40
C PRO A 467 23.26 23.35 18.74
N LEU A 468 22.66 24.34 18.07
CA LEU A 468 22.98 25.76 18.26
C LEU A 468 22.75 26.21 19.71
N ARG A 469 23.66 27.04 20.22
CA ARG A 469 23.58 27.66 21.54
C ARG A 469 23.72 29.18 21.39
N VAL A 470 22.91 29.94 22.13
CA VAL A 470 22.93 31.41 22.11
C VAL A 470 23.39 31.91 23.47
N GLY A 471 24.43 32.75 23.50
CA GLY A 471 25.00 33.34 24.72
C GLY A 471 26.53 33.19 24.82
N SER A 472 27.14 33.82 25.82
CA SER A 472 28.58 33.69 26.09
C SER A 472 28.91 32.31 26.68
N SER A 473 30.14 31.84 26.45
CA SER A 473 30.61 30.45 26.65
C SER A 473 30.21 29.75 27.97
N SER A 474 30.04 30.47 29.07
CA SER A 474 29.65 29.91 30.38
C SER A 474 28.14 29.91 30.66
N SER A 475 27.34 30.67 29.91
CA SER A 475 25.87 30.81 30.09
C SER A 475 25.07 30.53 28.82
N ALA A 476 25.69 29.91 27.81
CA ALA A 476 25.06 29.68 26.51
C ALA A 476 23.84 28.77 26.65
N VAL A 477 22.66 29.27 26.27
CA VAL A 477 21.38 28.56 26.34
C VAL A 477 21.20 27.75 25.04
N PRO A 478 20.85 26.45 25.11
CA PRO A 478 20.59 25.67 23.91
C PRO A 478 19.32 26.18 23.21
N VAL A 479 19.42 26.50 21.91
CA VAL A 479 18.28 26.95 21.11
C VAL A 479 17.16 25.92 21.13
N GLN A 480 17.51 24.63 21.05
CA GLN A 480 16.54 23.53 21.14
C GLN A 480 15.67 23.62 22.41
N GLY A 481 16.25 24.00 23.56
CA GLY A 481 15.50 24.13 24.81
C GLY A 481 14.48 25.27 24.77
N ILE A 482 14.79 26.36 24.07
CA ILE A 482 13.85 27.48 23.86
C ILE A 482 12.70 27.03 22.94
N LEU A 483 13.01 26.33 21.85
CA LEU A 483 12.00 25.83 20.92
C LEU A 483 11.07 24.82 21.62
N ASP A 484 11.63 23.91 22.42
CA ASP A 484 10.86 22.89 23.14
C ASP A 484 9.94 23.48 24.23
N GLN A 485 10.25 24.67 24.77
CA GLN A 485 9.34 25.39 25.67
C GLN A 485 8.12 25.96 24.96
N ILE A 486 8.25 26.33 23.68
CA ILE A 486 7.16 26.87 22.88
C ILE A 486 6.32 25.71 22.32
N VAL A 487 6.96 24.84 21.53
CA VAL A 487 6.36 23.64 20.95
C VAL A 487 7.45 22.55 20.83
N PRO A 488 7.36 21.45 21.59
CA PRO A 488 8.27 20.32 21.43
C PRO A 488 8.22 19.76 20.00
N ALA A 489 9.37 19.38 19.45
CA ALA A 489 9.47 18.83 18.09
C ALA A 489 8.96 19.78 16.97
N MET A 490 9.09 21.09 17.16
CA MET A 490 8.74 22.09 16.15
C MET A 490 9.55 21.95 14.85
N ILE A 491 10.83 21.55 14.92
CA ILE A 491 11.68 21.34 13.73
C ILE A 491 11.14 20.17 12.87
N PRO A 492 10.93 18.95 13.40
CA PRO A 492 10.26 17.88 12.67
C PRO A 492 8.91 18.27 12.06
N LEU A 493 8.08 18.99 12.81
CA LEU A 493 6.78 19.45 12.33
C LEU A 493 6.92 20.42 11.14
N GLY A 494 7.79 21.43 11.28
CA GLY A 494 8.05 22.40 10.23
C GLY A 494 8.62 21.77 8.96
N LEU A 495 9.54 20.82 9.10
CA LEU A 495 10.09 20.07 7.98
C LEU A 495 9.00 19.24 7.28
N THR A 496 8.12 18.59 8.04
CA THR A 496 7.00 17.82 7.47
C THR A 496 6.07 18.71 6.63
N PHE A 497 5.70 19.90 7.13
CA PHE A 497 4.88 20.85 6.38
C PHE A 497 5.59 21.45 5.16
N LEU A 498 6.90 21.69 5.27
CA LEU A 498 7.71 22.15 4.14
C LEU A 498 7.72 21.12 3.00
N VAL A 499 7.92 19.84 3.33
CA VAL A 499 7.89 18.77 2.32
C VAL A 499 6.48 18.60 1.77
N TYR A 500 5.45 18.65 2.62
CA TYR A 500 4.05 18.60 2.21
C TYR A 500 3.68 19.70 1.20
N TYR A 501 4.19 20.92 1.41
CA TYR A 501 4.02 22.02 0.47
C TYR A 501 4.58 21.71 -0.92
N PHE A 502 5.77 21.10 -0.99
CA PHE A 502 6.37 20.70 -2.26
C PHE A 502 5.68 19.49 -2.92
N VAL A 503 5.21 18.53 -2.12
CA VAL A 503 4.40 17.42 -2.61
C VAL A 503 3.11 17.94 -3.25
N LYS A 504 2.45 18.93 -2.63
CA LYS A 504 1.26 19.57 -3.23
C LYS A 504 1.52 20.27 -4.55
N ARG A 505 2.76 20.73 -4.79
CA ARG A 505 3.21 21.30 -6.07
C ARG A 505 3.57 20.23 -7.11
N GLN A 506 3.26 18.95 -6.86
CA GLN A 506 3.52 17.82 -7.77
C GLN A 506 5.02 17.67 -8.11
N ILE A 507 5.91 18.11 -7.22
CA ILE A 507 7.35 17.85 -7.38
C ILE A 507 7.57 16.35 -7.21
N LYS A 508 8.30 15.74 -8.15
CA LYS A 508 8.57 14.30 -8.11
C LYS A 508 9.21 13.90 -6.79
N THR A 509 8.69 12.85 -6.18
CA THR A 509 9.16 12.30 -4.89
C THR A 509 10.67 12.07 -4.86
N THR A 510 11.27 11.64 -5.98
CA THR A 510 12.72 11.45 -6.12
C THR A 510 13.52 12.72 -5.83
N TRP A 511 13.09 13.88 -6.34
CA TRP A 511 13.77 15.16 -6.11
C TRP A 511 13.64 15.64 -4.67
N LEU A 512 12.48 15.40 -4.05
CA LEU A 512 12.27 15.74 -2.64
C LEU A 512 13.15 14.90 -1.72
N LEU A 513 13.29 13.61 -2.04
CA LEU A 513 14.17 12.70 -1.32
C LEU A 513 15.63 13.16 -1.43
N LEU A 514 16.12 13.43 -2.64
CA LEU A 514 17.48 13.96 -2.85
C LEU A 514 17.68 15.31 -2.16
N GLY A 515 16.67 16.18 -2.16
CA GLY A 515 16.70 17.47 -1.47
C GLY A 515 16.80 17.34 0.05
N LEU A 516 16.07 16.40 0.65
CA LEU A 516 16.17 16.10 2.09
C LEU A 516 17.52 15.49 2.45
N LEU A 517 18.06 14.62 1.60
CA LEU A 517 19.41 14.08 1.78
C LEU A 517 20.45 15.20 1.78
N ALA A 518 20.40 16.09 0.79
CA ALA A 518 21.29 17.24 0.71
C ALA A 518 21.11 18.20 1.90
N LEU A 519 19.87 18.48 2.31
CA LEU A 519 19.56 19.35 3.44
C LEU A 519 20.14 18.83 4.75
N GLY A 520 19.95 17.55 5.05
CA GLY A 520 20.50 16.96 6.27
C GLY A 520 22.02 16.86 6.24
N PHE A 521 22.59 16.56 5.08
CA PHE A 521 24.04 16.48 4.90
C PHE A 521 24.72 17.83 5.10
N VAL A 522 24.28 18.85 4.35
CA VAL A 522 24.80 20.22 4.44
C VAL A 522 24.49 20.84 5.81
N GLY A 523 23.30 20.57 6.34
CA GLY A 523 22.89 21.03 7.66
C GLY A 523 23.72 20.46 8.80
N ASN A 524 24.22 19.23 8.70
CA ASN A 524 25.20 18.70 9.65
C ASN A 524 26.55 19.42 9.54
N ILE A 525 27.07 19.59 8.32
CA ILE A 525 28.35 20.27 8.07
C ILE A 525 28.34 21.70 8.62
N MET A 526 27.21 22.40 8.48
CA MET A 526 27.02 23.76 9.02
C MET A 526 26.63 23.78 10.50
N HIS A 527 26.60 22.63 11.19
CA HIS A 527 26.18 22.48 12.58
C HIS A 527 24.78 23.05 12.89
N LEU A 528 23.88 23.01 11.91
CA LEU A 528 22.49 23.45 12.07
C LEU A 528 21.59 22.33 12.63
N PHE A 529 21.88 21.08 12.27
CA PHE A 529 21.11 19.91 12.67
C PHE A 529 22.00 18.77 13.19
N VAL A 530 21.46 18.00 14.14
CA VAL A 530 22.05 16.78 14.70
C VAL A 530 21.00 15.70 14.90
#